data_AF-A0A7K4F5D2-F1
#
_entry.id   AF-A0A7K4F5D2-F1
#
_cell.length_a   1.000
_cell.length_b   1.000
_cell.length_c   1.000
_cell.angle_alpha   90.00
_cell.angle_beta   90.00
_cell.angle_gamma   90.00
#
_symmetry.space_group_name_H-M   'P 1'
#
loop_
_entity.id
_entity.type
_entity.pdbx_description
1 polymer ?
#
loop_
_entity_poly.entity_id
_entity_poly.type
_entity_poly.pdbx_seq_one_letter_code
_entity_poly.pdbx_strand_id
1 'polypeptide(L)' 'MFITEDFRIVDIKQNLPPCVTEICPNYSSKFAAKYVLEVNSGFVKMNDIEIGDLVTWTPKV' A
#
# COMPACT_ATOMS: atom_id res chain seq x y z
N MET A 1 0.66 -0.07 -0.33
CA MET A 1 0.00 0.74 0.73
C MET A 1 -0.43 -0.20 1.84
N PHE A 2 -0.18 0.17 3.09
CA PHE A 2 -0.58 -0.60 4.26
C PHE A 2 -1.85 -0.02 4.86
N ILE A 3 -2.83 -0.88 5.11
CA ILE A 3 -4.21 -0.50 5.43
C ILE A 3 -4.65 -1.22 6.71
N THR A 4 -5.30 -0.50 7.60
CA THR A 4 -5.85 -1.01 8.87
C THR A 4 -7.11 -1.86 8.65
N GLU A 5 -7.61 -2.47 9.72
CA GLU A 5 -8.86 -3.23 9.68
C GLU A 5 -10.09 -2.37 9.33
N ASP A 6 -10.10 -1.09 9.70
CA ASP A 6 -11.12 -0.09 9.36
C ASP A 6 -10.87 0.58 7.99
N PHE A 7 -10.01 -0.01 7.16
CA PHE A 7 -9.69 0.44 5.79
C PHE A 7 -9.02 1.80 5.66
N ARG A 8 -8.33 2.27 6.70
CA ARG A 8 -7.53 3.50 6.64
C ARG A 8 -6.10 3.21 6.19
N ILE A 9 -5.58 4.02 5.27
CA ILE A 9 -4.17 3.97 4.88
C ILE A 9 -3.32 4.52 6.02
N VAL A 10 -2.37 3.72 6.53
CA VAL A 10 -1.50 4.10 7.65
C VAL A 10 -0.02 4.21 7.29
N ASP A 11 0.40 3.58 6.20
CA ASP A 11 1.78 3.68 5.70
C ASP A 11 1.81 3.46 4.19
N ILE A 12 2.70 4.18 3.51
CA ILE A 12 2.89 4.09 2.06
C ILE A 12 4.37 3.89 1.76
N LYS A 13 4.69 2.78 1.09
CA LYS A 13 5.99 2.56 0.45
C LYS A 13 5.83 2.79 -1.05
N GLN A 14 6.61 3.71 -1.61
CA GLN A 14 6.51 4.12 -3.01
C GLN A 14 7.75 3.72 -3.79
N ASN A 15 7.57 3.50 -5.09
CA ASN A 15 8.64 3.29 -6.08
C ASN A 15 9.65 2.21 -5.65
N LEU A 16 9.14 1.13 -5.04
CA LEU A 16 9.96 0.00 -4.65
C LEU A 16 10.51 -0.67 -5.92
N PRO A 17 11.84 -0.87 -6.03
CA PRO A 17 12.41 -1.52 -7.19
C PRO A 17 12.00 -2.99 -7.23
N PRO A 18 11.89 -3.60 -8.43
CA PRO A 18 11.78 -5.04 -8.55
C PRO A 18 12.91 -5.73 -7.80
N CYS A 19 12.58 -6.81 -7.10
CA CYS A 19 13.60 -7.63 -6.48
C CYS A 19 14.34 -8.41 -7.57
N VAL A 20 15.66 -8.19 -7.68
CA VAL A 20 16.52 -8.80 -8.71
C VAL A 20 17.44 -9.89 -8.15
N THR A 21 17.38 -10.15 -6.84
CA THR A 21 18.17 -11.15 -6.13
C THR A 21 17.24 -12.18 -5.49
N GLU A 22 17.76 -13.36 -5.14
CA GLU A 22 16.96 -14.38 -4.42
C GLU A 22 16.53 -13.90 -3.03
N ILE A 23 17.35 -13.06 -2.39
CA ILE A 23 17.04 -12.45 -1.09
C ILE A 23 16.43 -11.07 -1.34
N CYS A 24 15.14 -10.94 -1.04
CA CYS A 24 14.42 -9.68 -1.16
C CYS A 24 14.33 -8.95 0.19
N PRO A 25 14.42 -7.61 0.20
CA PRO A 25 14.12 -6.84 1.40
C PRO A 25 12.66 -7.04 1.83
N ASN A 26 12.45 -7.16 3.13
CA ASN A 26 11.11 -7.11 3.71
C ASN A 26 10.69 -5.66 3.87
N TYR A 27 9.53 -5.30 3.30
CA TYR A 27 8.91 -4.01 3.50
C TYR A 27 7.77 -4.16 4.48
N SER A 28 8.01 -3.77 5.74
CA SER A 28 7.01 -3.77 6.79
C SER A 28 6.36 -2.40 6.96
N SER A 29 5.12 -2.40 7.42
CA SER A 29 4.43 -1.18 7.87
C SER A 29 5.07 -0.65 9.15
N LYS A 30 5.15 0.67 9.29
CA LYS A 30 5.50 1.35 10.55
C LYS A 30 4.39 1.21 11.61
N PHE A 31 3.16 0.98 11.19
CA PHE A 31 1.97 0.89 12.05
C PHE A 31 1.25 -0.45 11.88
N ALA A 32 0.43 -0.83 12.86
CA ALA A 32 -0.42 -2.01 12.73
C ALA A 32 -1.30 -1.91 11.48
N ALA A 33 -1.20 -2.90 10.61
CA ALA A 33 -1.96 -2.99 9.37
C ALA A 33 -2.48 -4.41 9.20
N LYS A 34 -3.65 -4.54 8.59
CA LYS A 34 -4.32 -5.82 8.32
C LYS A 34 -4.25 -6.20 6.84
N TYR A 35 -4.20 -5.20 5.96
CA TYR A 35 -4.21 -5.39 4.51
C TYR A 35 -3.06 -4.66 3.83
N VAL A 36 -2.70 -5.14 2.64
CA VAL A 36 -1.76 -4.47 1.73
C VAL A 36 -2.41 -4.35 0.36
N LEU A 37 -2.41 -3.14 -0.20
CA LEU A 37 -2.76 -2.90 -1.60
C LEU A 37 -1.51 -2.50 -2.37
N GLU A 38 -1.09 -3.36 -3.29
CA GLU A 38 0.02 -3.13 -4.21
C GLU A 38 -0.50 -2.55 -5.53
N VAL A 39 0.19 -1.53 -6.01
CA VAL A 39 -0.18 -0.78 -7.21
C VAL A 39 1.09 -0.46 -7.99
N ASN A 40 0.92 -0.12 -9.28
CA ASN A 40 2.03 0.30 -10.11
C ASN A 40 2.75 1.52 -9.53
N SER A 41 4.06 1.62 -9.80
CA SER A 41 4.88 2.76 -9.42
C SER A 41 4.29 4.08 -9.92
N GLY A 42 4.39 5.14 -9.12
CA GLY A 42 3.79 6.45 -9.41
C GLY A 42 2.27 6.56 -9.16
N PHE A 43 1.54 5.46 -8.95
CA PHE A 43 0.08 5.49 -8.76
C PHE A 43 -0.37 6.40 -7.62
N VAL A 44 0.31 6.35 -6.48
CA VAL A 44 0.00 7.18 -5.30
C VAL A 44 0.07 8.66 -5.66
N LYS A 45 1.17 9.09 -6.29
CA LYS A 45 1.36 10.48 -6.70
C LYS A 45 0.38 10.92 -7.78
N MET A 46 0.09 10.06 -8.77
CA MET A 46 -0.83 10.40 -9.86
C MET A 46 -2.27 10.59 -9.41
N ASN A 47 -2.67 9.90 -8.34
CA ASN A 47 -4.03 9.93 -7.81
C ASN A 47 -4.15 10.70 -6.50
N ASP A 48 -3.10 11.42 -6.10
CA ASP A 48 -3.07 12.26 -4.89
C ASP A 48 -3.50 11.51 -3.62
N ILE A 49 -2.99 10.28 -3.45
CA ILE A 49 -3.33 9.41 -2.31
C ILE A 49 -2.42 9.71 -1.12
N GLU A 50 -3.01 9.89 0.05
CA GLU A 50 -2.31 10.27 1.27
C GLU A 50 -2.52 9.25 2.42
N ILE A 51 -1.67 9.36 3.46
CA ILE A 51 -1.90 8.65 4.72
C ILE A 51 -3.12 9.26 5.39
N GLY A 52 -4.06 8.42 5.81
CA GLY A 52 -5.34 8.84 6.38
C GLY A 52 -6.54 8.60 5.47
N ASP A 53 -6.30 8.45 4.16
CA ASP A 53 -7.35 8.13 3.19
C ASP A 53 -8.02 6.78 3.49
N LEU A 54 -9.28 6.66 3.06
CA LEU A 54 -10.08 5.45 3.21
C LEU A 54 -10.14 4.65 1.91
N VAL A 55 -9.89 3.36 2.00
CA VAL A 55 -10.08 2.41 0.91
C VAL A 55 -11.49 1.87 0.95
N THR A 56 -12.23 2.02 -0.15
CA THR A 56 -13.55 1.40 -0.31
C THR A 56 -13.47 0.27 -1.33
N TRP A 57 -14.24 -0.79 -1.10
CA TRP A 57 -14.39 -1.89 -2.05
C TRP A 57 -15.86 -2.12 -2.30
N THR A 58 -16.22 -2.20 -3.58
CA THR A 58 -17.55 -2.58 -4.02
C THR A 58 -17.44 -3.93 -4.72
N PRO A 59 -18.10 -4.99 -4.21
CA PRO A 59 -18.15 -6.26 -4.90
C PRO A 59 -18.75 -6.07 -6.29
N LYS A 60 -18.10 -6.62 -7.31
CA LYS A 60 -18.73 -6.75 -8.62
C LYS A 60 -19.71 -7.93 -8.53
N VAL A 61 -21.01 -7.60 -8.61
CA VAL A 61 -22.11 -8.57 -8.76
C VAL A 61 -22.02 -9.21 -10.14
#